data_AF-A0A7X9L8P2-F1
#
_entry.id   AF-A0A7X9L8P2-F1
#
_cell.length_a   1.000
_cell.length_b   1.000
_cell.length_c   1.000
_cell.angle_alpha   90.00
_cell.angle_beta   90.00
_cell.angle_gamma   90.00
#
_symmetry.space_group_name_H-M   'P 1'
#
loop_
_entity.id
_entity.type
_entity.pdbx_description
1 polymer ?
#
loop_
_entity_poly.entity_id
_entity_poly.type
_entity_poly.pdbx_seq_one_letter_code
_entity_poly.pdbx_strand_id
1 'polypeptide(L)'
;MNRLAWEIRSYYPVEHRIGRYGLDRLRERLDVRLPDDEAANIAFHIANARHTQDATAFDAFEAARLIDQVVTIVTYRMGIERQPDNVHFSRFVTHMQYFADRFFAGRMLASGDDFLFDQLSRRYPAAIACAERVREHIRDTFHQGLTNEEVAYLALHIQRVSEKA
;
A
#
# COMPACT_ATOMS: atom_id res chain seq x y z
N MET A 1 11.14 -16.58 8.61
CA MET A 1 10.09 -16.12 7.70
C MET A 1 10.57 -14.82 7.07
N ASN A 2 10.62 -14.72 5.75
CA ASN A 2 11.02 -13.49 5.07
C ASN A 2 9.94 -12.41 5.31
N ARG A 3 10.27 -11.32 6.02
CA ARG A 3 9.32 -10.24 6.35
C ARG A 3 8.66 -9.66 5.09
N LEU A 4 9.42 -9.52 4.02
CA LEU A 4 8.95 -8.99 2.74
C LEU A 4 7.91 -9.91 2.08
N ALA A 5 8.03 -11.23 2.27
CA ALA A 5 7.05 -12.18 1.75
C ALA A 5 5.68 -12.04 2.42
N TRP A 6 5.66 -11.72 3.72
CA TRP A 6 4.42 -11.45 4.44
C TRP A 6 3.76 -10.15 3.96
N GLU A 7 4.54 -9.10 3.71
CA GLU A 7 4.05 -7.81 3.21
C GLU A 7 3.43 -7.98 1.81
N ILE A 8 4.11 -8.67 0.89
CA ILE A 8 3.54 -8.98 -0.44
C ILE A 8 2.27 -9.80 -0.33
N ARG A 9 2.24 -10.84 0.51
CA ARG A 9 1.03 -11.64 0.71
C ARG A 9 -0.14 -10.79 1.21
N SER A 10 0.13 -9.83 2.09
CA SER A 10 -0.88 -8.99 2.74
C SER A 10 -1.42 -7.91 1.81
N TYR A 11 -0.56 -7.29 1.02
CA TYR A 11 -0.91 -6.13 0.20
C TYR A 11 -1.14 -6.46 -1.28
N TYR A 12 -0.62 -7.58 -1.77
CA TYR A 12 -0.86 -8.09 -3.14
C TYR A 12 -1.49 -9.50 -3.09
N PRO A 13 -2.67 -9.66 -2.47
CA PRO A 13 -3.27 -10.97 -2.24
C PRO A 13 -3.73 -11.67 -3.52
N VAL A 14 -4.04 -10.91 -4.58
CA VAL A 14 -4.41 -11.48 -5.89
C VAL A 14 -3.19 -12.14 -6.52
N GLU A 15 -2.08 -11.42 -6.58
CA GLU A 15 -0.80 -11.88 -7.10
C GLU A 15 -0.28 -13.06 -6.28
N HIS A 16 -0.42 -13.03 -4.95
CA HIS A 16 -0.07 -14.16 -4.08
C HIS A 16 -0.90 -15.41 -4.38
N ARG A 17 -2.22 -15.29 -4.63
CA ARG A 17 -3.03 -16.43 -5.07
C ARG A 17 -2.59 -16.98 -6.42
N ILE A 18 -2.21 -16.11 -7.36
CA ILE A 18 -1.65 -16.53 -8.65
C ILE A 18 -0.32 -17.26 -8.43
N GLY A 19 0.54 -16.76 -7.53
CA GLY A 19 1.78 -17.42 -7.14
C GLY A 19 1.56 -18.82 -6.57
N ARG A 20 0.61 -18.99 -5.65
CA ARG A 20 0.19 -20.30 -5.11
C ARG A 20 -0.28 -21.24 -6.21
N TYR A 21 -1.14 -20.75 -7.10
CA TYR A 21 -1.61 -21.52 -8.25
C TYR A 21 -0.46 -21.94 -9.17
N GLY A 22 0.52 -21.07 -9.40
CA GLY A 22 1.72 -21.36 -10.17
C GLY A 22 2.57 -22.48 -9.56
N LEU A 23 2.77 -22.46 -8.23
CA LEU A 23 3.48 -23.54 -7.52
C LEU A 23 2.77 -24.89 -7.66
N ASP A 24 1.43 -24.90 -7.58
CA ASP A 24 0.66 -26.13 -7.79
C ASP A 24 0.83 -26.69 -9.21
N ARG A 25 0.89 -25.82 -10.23
CA ARG A 25 1.15 -26.24 -11.62
C ARG A 25 2.58 -26.76 -11.82
N LEU A 26 3.57 -26.15 -11.16
CA LEU A 26 4.96 -26.62 -11.21
C LEU A 26 5.10 -28.01 -10.60
N ARG A 27 4.45 -28.26 -9.45
CA ARG A 27 4.39 -29.60 -8.84
C ARG A 27 3.81 -30.63 -9.80
N GLU A 28 2.68 -30.32 -10.43
CA GLU A 28 2.01 -31.26 -11.35
C GLU A 28 2.83 -31.57 -12.60
N ARG A 29 3.62 -30.62 -13.10
CA ARG A 29 4.36 -30.78 -14.36
C ARG A 29 5.77 -31.33 -14.18
N LEU A 30 6.42 -31.00 -13.07
CA LEU A 30 7.84 -31.27 -12.86
C LEU A 30 8.10 -32.25 -11.71
N ASP A 31 7.06 -32.62 -10.94
CA ASP A 31 7.16 -33.44 -9.73
C ASP A 31 8.11 -32.84 -8.67
N VAL A 32 8.24 -31.51 -8.66
CA VAL A 32 9.05 -30.76 -7.70
C VAL A 32 8.13 -29.99 -6.76
N ARG A 33 8.35 -30.13 -5.44
CA ARG A 33 7.68 -29.33 -4.42
C ARG A 33 8.56 -28.18 -3.97
N LEU A 34 8.22 -26.98 -4.44
CA LEU A 34 8.86 -25.76 -3.97
C LEU A 34 8.30 -25.32 -2.61
N PRO A 35 9.07 -24.57 -1.80
CA PRO A 35 8.58 -23.97 -0.57
C PRO A 35 7.38 -23.05 -0.81
N ASP A 36 6.45 -23.02 0.15
CA ASP A 36 5.26 -22.17 0.06
C ASP A 36 5.60 -20.67 -0.05
N ASP A 37 6.74 -20.27 0.52
CA ASP A 37 7.29 -18.91 0.50
C ASP A 37 7.61 -18.43 -0.94
N GLU A 38 7.85 -19.33 -1.90
CA GLU A 38 8.10 -18.98 -3.30
C GLU A 38 6.87 -18.36 -3.98
N ALA A 39 5.67 -18.55 -3.42
CA ALA A 39 4.47 -17.90 -3.93
C ALA A 39 4.54 -16.38 -3.80
N ALA A 40 5.23 -15.86 -2.78
CA ALA A 40 5.45 -14.43 -2.61
C ALA A 40 6.47 -13.89 -3.62
N ASN A 41 7.49 -14.67 -3.99
CA ASN A 41 8.44 -14.30 -5.04
C ASN A 41 7.75 -14.24 -6.42
N ILE A 42 6.91 -15.22 -6.74
CA ILE A 42 6.10 -15.18 -7.98
C ILE A 42 5.17 -13.96 -7.96
N ALA A 43 4.50 -13.71 -6.83
CA ALA A 43 3.62 -12.56 -6.68
C ALA A 43 4.34 -11.23 -6.88
N PHE A 44 5.54 -11.09 -6.31
CA PHE A 44 6.41 -9.93 -6.50
C PHE A 44 6.71 -9.68 -7.99
N HIS A 45 7.13 -10.72 -8.73
CA HIS A 45 7.40 -10.57 -10.16
C HIS A 45 6.14 -10.19 -10.97
N ILE A 46 4.98 -10.75 -10.63
CA ILE A 46 3.71 -10.39 -11.27
C ILE A 46 3.36 -8.92 -10.94
N ALA A 47 3.48 -8.51 -9.69
CA ALA A 47 3.19 -7.15 -9.25
C ALA A 47 4.07 -6.15 -10.02
N ASN A 48 5.38 -6.36 -10.08
CA ASN A 48 6.30 -5.52 -10.86
C ASN A 48 5.93 -5.48 -12.35
N ALA A 49 5.57 -6.63 -12.95
CA ALA A 49 5.23 -6.71 -14.36
C ALA A 49 3.95 -5.94 -14.74
N ARG A 50 3.07 -5.63 -13.78
CA ARG A 50 1.88 -4.79 -14.03
C ARG A 50 2.24 -3.32 -14.30
N HIS A 51 3.40 -2.87 -13.86
CA HIS A 51 3.85 -1.48 -14.04
C HIS A 51 4.71 -1.37 -15.30
N THR A 52 4.03 -1.40 -16.46
CA THR A 52 4.65 -1.49 -17.80
C THR A 52 5.23 -0.18 -18.32
N GLN A 53 4.96 0.97 -17.68
CA GLN A 53 5.40 2.27 -18.20
C GLN A 53 6.79 2.70 -17.71
N ASP A 54 7.26 2.20 -16.56
CA ASP A 54 8.61 2.48 -16.01
C ASP A 54 9.08 1.29 -15.15
N ALA A 55 9.27 0.12 -15.77
CA ALA A 55 9.62 -1.14 -15.10
C ALA A 55 10.95 -1.08 -14.29
N THR A 56 11.75 -0.02 -14.45
CA THR A 56 13.00 0.20 -13.72
C THR A 56 12.83 0.98 -12.41
N ALA A 57 11.68 1.63 -12.17
CA ALA A 57 11.47 2.51 -11.01
C ALA A 57 10.60 1.90 -9.91
N PHE A 58 9.77 0.90 -10.22
CA PHE A 58 8.83 0.31 -9.27
C PHE A 58 9.35 -1.01 -8.70
N ASP A 59 9.44 -1.08 -7.37
CA ASP A 59 9.74 -2.29 -6.61
C ASP A 59 8.55 -2.62 -5.70
N ALA A 60 7.86 -3.72 -5.99
CA ALA A 60 6.68 -4.14 -5.22
C ALA A 60 7.00 -4.46 -3.75
N PHE A 61 8.23 -4.84 -3.40
CA PHE A 61 8.62 -5.01 -2.00
C PHE A 61 8.72 -3.67 -1.29
N GLU A 62 9.35 -2.67 -1.91
CA GLU A 62 9.42 -1.32 -1.34
C GLU A 62 8.02 -0.68 -1.25
N ALA A 63 7.16 -0.92 -2.24
CA ALA A 63 5.76 -0.53 -2.21
C ALA A 63 4.99 -1.20 -1.05
N ALA A 64 5.09 -2.52 -0.91
CA ALA A 64 4.46 -3.25 0.18
C ALA A 64 4.96 -2.77 1.56
N ARG A 65 6.25 -2.47 1.69
CA ARG A 65 6.86 -1.93 2.91
C ARG A 65 6.33 -0.54 3.25
N LEU A 66 6.23 0.36 2.28
CA LEU A 66 5.63 1.68 2.45
C LEU A 66 4.18 1.55 2.90
N ILE A 67 3.39 0.70 2.24
CA ILE A 67 1.99 0.45 2.60
C ILE A 67 1.90 -0.09 4.02
N ASP A 68 2.75 -1.04 4.44
CA ASP A 68 2.74 -1.57 5.80
C ASP A 68 2.99 -0.48 6.86
N GLN A 69 3.96 0.39 6.61
CA GLN A 69 4.29 1.49 7.51
C GLN A 69 3.13 2.48 7.64
N VAL A 70 2.52 2.87 6.52
CA VAL A 70 1.35 3.76 6.51
C VAL A 70 0.17 3.12 7.23
N VAL A 71 -0.16 1.86 6.89
CA VAL A 71 -1.25 1.11 7.53
C VAL A 71 -1.01 1.00 9.02
N THR A 72 0.22 0.72 9.47
CA THR A 72 0.57 0.66 10.91
C THR A 72 0.23 1.97 11.62
N ILE A 73 0.71 3.10 11.08
CA ILE A 73 0.46 4.43 11.65
C ILE A 73 -1.03 4.68 11.75
N VAL A 74 -1.78 4.42 10.69
CA VAL A 74 -3.22 4.64 10.62
C VAL A 74 -3.96 3.76 11.62
N THR A 75 -3.69 2.44 11.65
CA THR A 75 -4.35 1.51 12.57
C THR A 75 -4.12 1.88 14.02
N TYR A 76 -2.89 2.27 14.37
CA TYR A 76 -2.55 2.67 15.74
C TYR A 76 -3.20 4.01 16.13
N ARG A 77 -3.14 5.02 15.25
CA ARG A 77 -3.63 6.37 15.55
C ARG A 77 -5.14 6.49 15.53
N MET A 78 -5.81 5.70 14.69
CA MET A 78 -7.26 5.73 14.54
C MET A 78 -7.96 4.62 15.33
N GLY A 79 -7.23 3.71 15.97
CA GLY A 79 -7.81 2.60 16.74
C GLY A 79 -8.51 1.56 15.86
N ILE A 80 -8.00 1.33 14.65
CA ILE A 80 -8.59 0.43 13.65
C ILE A 80 -7.86 -0.91 13.67
N GLU A 81 -8.61 -2.00 13.59
CA GLU A 81 -8.04 -3.33 13.42
C GLU A 81 -7.71 -3.62 11.95
N ARG A 82 -6.60 -4.34 11.72
CA ARG A 82 -6.27 -4.87 10.39
C ARG A 82 -7.21 -6.04 10.09
N GLN A 83 -8.22 -5.79 9.26
CA GLN A 83 -9.22 -6.80 8.86
C GLN A 83 -9.16 -7.04 7.34
N PRO A 84 -8.34 -7.97 6.83
CA PRO A 84 -8.19 -8.21 5.38
C PRO A 84 -9.50 -8.58 4.67
N ASP A 85 -10.44 -9.21 5.38
CA ASP A 85 -11.75 -9.62 4.84
C ASP A 85 -12.78 -8.48 4.84
N ASN A 86 -12.49 -7.35 5.49
CA ASN A 86 -13.35 -6.17 5.50
C ASN A 86 -13.19 -5.39 4.18
N VAL A 87 -14.30 -5.17 3.47
CA VAL A 87 -14.32 -4.46 2.17
C VAL A 87 -13.80 -3.02 2.25
N HIS A 88 -13.97 -2.35 3.39
CA HIS A 88 -13.47 -0.99 3.60
C HIS A 88 -11.96 -0.97 3.80
N PHE A 89 -11.43 -1.92 4.58
CA PHE A 89 -10.00 -2.09 4.75
C PHE A 89 -9.32 -2.54 3.45
N SER A 90 -9.90 -3.49 2.72
CA SER A 90 -9.40 -3.91 1.40
C SER A 90 -9.35 -2.74 0.41
N ARG A 91 -10.41 -1.91 0.36
CA ARG A 91 -10.42 -0.69 -0.46
C ARG A 91 -9.35 0.31 -0.03
N PHE A 92 -9.15 0.49 1.28
CA PHE A 92 -8.10 1.34 1.81
C PHE A 92 -6.72 0.86 1.34
N VAL A 93 -6.43 -0.43 1.46
CA VAL A 93 -5.20 -1.04 0.94
C VAL A 93 -5.02 -0.78 -0.56
N THR A 94 -6.07 -0.93 -1.37
CA THR A 94 -5.98 -0.60 -2.81
C THR A 94 -5.64 0.87 -3.06
N HIS A 95 -6.17 1.80 -2.28
CA HIS A 95 -5.77 3.21 -2.37
C HIS A 95 -4.32 3.42 -1.94
N MET A 96 -3.83 2.67 -0.95
CA MET A 96 -2.41 2.71 -0.56
C MET A 96 -1.49 2.13 -1.64
N GLN A 97 -1.94 1.13 -2.41
CA GLN A 97 -1.21 0.66 -3.59
C GLN A 97 -1.06 1.77 -4.63
N TYR A 98 -2.16 2.45 -4.98
CA TYR A 98 -2.08 3.59 -5.92
C TYR A 98 -1.22 4.75 -5.40
N PHE A 99 -1.24 4.99 -4.09
CA PHE A 99 -0.36 5.97 -3.46
C PHE A 99 1.11 5.57 -3.60
N ALA A 100 1.46 4.31 -3.29
CA ALA A 100 2.82 3.79 -3.43
C ALA A 100 3.29 3.86 -4.89
N ASP A 101 2.43 3.51 -5.85
CA ASP A 101 2.74 3.61 -7.28
C ASP A 101 3.11 5.04 -7.68
N ARG A 102 2.32 6.04 -7.25
CA ARG A 102 2.62 7.46 -7.50
C ARG A 102 3.91 7.89 -6.80
N PHE A 103 4.13 7.38 -5.59
CA PHE A 103 5.30 7.68 -4.78
C PHE A 103 6.60 7.26 -5.44
N PHE A 104 6.73 5.99 -5.79
CA PHE A 104 7.94 5.48 -6.43
C PHE A 104 8.10 5.96 -7.87
N ALA A 105 7.00 6.32 -8.56
CA ALA A 105 7.08 6.92 -9.88
C ALA A 105 7.40 8.44 -9.86
N GLY A 106 7.50 9.08 -8.70
CA GLY A 106 7.72 10.54 -8.61
C GLY A 106 6.56 11.37 -9.16
N ARG A 107 5.34 10.80 -9.23
CA ARG A 107 4.13 11.42 -9.80
C ARG A 107 3.12 11.76 -8.69
N MET A 108 3.61 12.41 -7.64
CA MET A 108 2.79 12.92 -6.54
C MET A 108 1.67 13.80 -7.08
N LEU A 109 0.48 13.70 -6.49
CA LEU A 109 -0.61 14.62 -6.79
C LEU A 109 -0.19 16.05 -6.42
N ALA A 110 -0.50 17.01 -7.27
CA ALA A 110 -0.29 18.42 -7.02
C ALA A 110 -1.44 19.22 -7.63
N SER A 111 -1.89 20.23 -6.91
CA SER A 111 -2.92 21.19 -7.30
C SER A 111 -2.32 22.61 -7.31
N GLY A 112 -2.99 23.54 -7.99
CA GLY A 112 -2.59 24.95 -7.99
C GLY A 112 -2.91 25.69 -6.68
N ASP A 113 -3.68 25.08 -5.78
CA ASP A 113 -4.07 25.61 -4.48
C ASP A 113 -4.26 24.49 -3.44
N ASP A 114 -4.44 24.85 -2.17
CA ASP A 114 -4.61 23.92 -1.04
C ASP A 114 -6.10 23.67 -0.68
N PHE A 115 -7.04 23.92 -1.59
CA PHE A 115 -8.47 23.92 -1.28
C PHE A 115 -8.96 22.62 -0.64
N LEU A 116 -8.60 21.47 -1.20
CA LEU A 116 -9.05 20.17 -0.67
C LEU A 116 -8.45 19.90 0.72
N PHE A 117 -7.16 20.21 0.90
CA PHE A 117 -6.48 20.10 2.18
C PHE A 117 -7.15 20.97 3.26
N ASP A 118 -7.45 22.22 2.94
CA ASP A 118 -8.12 23.15 3.87
C ASP A 118 -9.53 22.68 4.25
N GLN A 119 -10.29 22.17 3.28
CA GLN A 119 -11.62 21.64 3.54
C GLN A 119 -11.58 20.42 4.46
N LEU A 120 -10.70 19.46 4.18
CA LEU A 120 -10.56 18.26 5.00
C LEU A 120 -9.98 18.57 6.38
N SER A 121 -9.09 19.55 6.50
CA SER A 121 -8.54 20.02 7.78
C SER A 121 -9.63 20.52 8.72
N ARG A 122 -10.65 21.20 8.18
CA ARG A 122 -11.81 21.65 8.96
C ARG A 122 -12.79 20.52 9.25
N ARG A 123 -13.03 19.64 8.27
CA ARG A 123 -14.11 18.63 8.37
C ARG A 123 -13.70 17.37 9.12
N TYR A 124 -12.45 16.93 8.97
CA TYR A 124 -11.90 15.68 9.49
C TYR A 124 -10.50 15.91 10.12
N PRO A 125 -10.40 16.73 11.18
CA PRO A 125 -9.11 17.12 11.76
C PRO A 125 -8.30 15.92 12.28
N ALA A 126 -8.94 14.88 12.79
CA ALA A 126 -8.26 13.66 13.26
C ALA A 126 -7.60 12.89 12.09
N ALA A 127 -8.30 12.76 10.96
CA ALA A 127 -7.77 12.07 9.79
C ALA A 127 -6.61 12.86 9.15
N ILE A 128 -6.71 14.19 9.10
CA ILE A 128 -5.62 15.07 8.66
C ILE A 128 -4.42 14.94 9.59
N ALA A 129 -4.62 15.01 10.92
CA ALA A 129 -3.51 14.81 11.86
C ALA A 129 -2.84 13.43 11.74
N CYS A 130 -3.60 12.40 11.34
CA CYS A 130 -3.02 11.09 11.04
C CYS A 130 -2.23 11.10 9.71
N ALA A 131 -2.78 11.71 8.66
CA ALA A 131 -2.10 11.84 7.37
C ALA A 131 -0.81 12.68 7.47
N GLU A 132 -0.81 13.71 8.31
CA GLU A 132 0.37 14.52 8.62
C GLU A 132 1.49 13.69 9.28
N ARG A 133 1.13 12.80 10.21
CA ARG A 133 2.12 11.87 10.78
C ARG A 133 2.68 10.91 9.75
N VAL A 134 1.87 10.50 8.77
CA VAL A 134 2.34 9.71 7.64
C VAL A 134 3.31 10.54 6.79
N ARG A 135 3.02 11.81 6.52
CA ARG A 135 3.91 12.73 5.80
C ARG A 135 5.26 12.89 6.51
N GLU A 136 5.26 13.09 7.84
CA GLU A 136 6.48 13.17 8.65
C GLU A 136 7.29 11.88 8.57
N HIS A 137 6.64 10.73 8.77
CA HIS A 137 7.30 9.42 8.71
C HIS A 137 7.94 9.16 7.34
N ILE A 138 7.25 9.51 6.25
CA ILE A 138 7.75 9.32 4.89
C ILE A 138 8.93 10.25 4.61
N ARG A 139 8.87 11.51 5.04
CA ARG A 139 10.02 12.43 4.93
C ARG A 139 11.24 11.88 5.66
N ASP A 140 11.06 11.31 6.84
CA ASP A 140 12.18 10.84 7.67
C ASP A 140 12.75 9.51 7.15
N THR A 141 11.90 8.62 6.61
CA THR A 141 12.29 7.28 6.16
C THR A 141 12.75 7.23 4.70
N PHE A 142 12.11 8.01 3.82
CA PHE A 142 12.34 7.98 2.37
C PHE A 142 12.91 9.30 1.83
N HIS A 143 13.10 10.32 2.67
CA HIS A 143 13.67 11.62 2.30
C HIS A 143 12.89 12.35 1.18
N GLN A 144 11.59 12.05 1.06
CA GLN A 144 10.71 12.65 0.07
C GLN A 144 9.51 13.31 0.76
N GLY A 145 9.19 14.54 0.36
CA GLY A 145 8.04 15.28 0.88
C GLY A 145 6.74 14.84 0.20
N LEU A 146 5.63 14.90 0.94
CA LEU A 146 4.28 14.80 0.39
C LEU A 146 3.69 16.19 0.21
N THR A 147 3.02 16.41 -0.92
CA THR A 147 2.22 17.60 -1.19
C THR A 147 1.00 17.63 -0.28
N ASN A 148 0.38 18.81 -0.11
CA ASN A 148 -0.88 18.92 0.62
C ASN A 148 -2.00 18.11 -0.04
N GLU A 149 -1.99 17.97 -1.36
CA GLU A 149 -2.96 17.15 -2.09
C GLU A 149 -2.82 15.65 -1.78
N GLU A 150 -1.60 15.14 -1.59
CA GLU A 150 -1.39 13.76 -1.13
C GLU A 150 -1.77 13.58 0.34
N VAL A 151 -1.53 14.58 1.19
CA VAL A 151 -2.02 14.55 2.57
C VAL A 151 -3.55 14.54 2.62
N ALA A 152 -4.20 15.33 1.76
CA ALA A 152 -5.65 15.36 1.61
C ALA A 152 -6.19 14.01 1.10
N TYR A 153 -5.54 13.40 0.10
CA TYR A 153 -5.85 12.06 -0.40
C TYR A 153 -5.79 11.02 0.73
N LEU A 154 -4.68 10.98 1.47
CA LEU A 154 -4.51 10.09 2.61
C LEU A 154 -5.59 10.32 3.67
N ALA A 155 -5.84 11.57 4.07
CA ALA A 155 -6.83 11.91 5.08
C ALA A 155 -8.24 11.46 4.70
N LEU A 156 -8.65 11.63 3.43
CA LEU A 156 -9.94 11.16 2.94
C LEU A 156 -10.08 9.64 3.08
N HIS A 157 -9.04 8.89 2.72
CA HIS A 157 -9.05 7.44 2.78
C HIS A 157 -8.95 6.90 4.21
N ILE A 158 -8.19 7.59 5.09
CA ILE A 158 -8.14 7.33 6.53
C ILE A 158 -9.51 7.55 7.16
N GLN A 159 -10.17 8.68 6.87
CA GLN A 159 -11.52 8.94 7.40
C GLN A 159 -12.50 7.83 7.00
N ARG A 160 -12.50 7.44 5.72
CA ARG A 160 -13.42 6.42 5.19
C ARG A 160 -13.23 5.04 5.82
N VAL A 161 -11.98 4.65 6.10
CA VAL A 161 -11.71 3.36 6.75
C VAL A 161 -12.01 3.43 8.25
N SER A 162 -11.84 4.60 8.89
CA SER A 162 -12.14 4.81 10.32
C SER A 162 -13.64 4.78 10.64
N GLU A 163 -14.50 5.27 9.73
CA GLU A 163 -15.96 5.30 9.94
C GLU A 163 -16.64 3.93 9.76
N LYS A 164 -15.94 2.96 9.16
CA LYS A 164 -16.53 1.70 8.71
C LYS A 164 -15.72 0.46 9.11
N ALA A 165 -14.74 0.67 9.99
CA ALA A 165 -13.98 -0.37 10.67
C ALA A 165 -14.69 -0.79 11.96
#